data_AF-A0A8J4CLQ6-F1
#
_entry.id   AF-A0A8J4CLQ6-F1
#
_cell.length_a   1.000
_cell.length_b   1.000
_cell.length_c   1.000
_cell.angle_alpha   90.00
_cell.angle_beta   90.00
_cell.angle_gamma   90.00
#
_symmetry.space_group_name_H-M   'P 1'
#
loop_
_entity.id
_entity.type
_entity.pdbx_description
1 polymer ?
#
loop_
_entity_poly.entity_id
_entity_poly.type
_entity_poly.pdbx_seq_one_letter_code
_entity_poly.pdbx_strand_id
1 'polypeptide(L)'
;PPSPRPPPSPSPPRPLPPPPPSKPTRAPKPPKAPKAPRLSPPPPPENNILVERFPFSACDTRDVSLTPYRMTSTSGPLNSTSSSSSYCFLLKATSEADKTSACAKMVINKIEFIVNRACVEEVPKAVRSATINNVPVYPFYGLKTWRGETYGTMAVSHLADTFPVTPAGGLYMCLEIHRASACNAPVRLCYGSSCVFSLYNDDLTCCPASQVPV
;
A
#
# COMPACT_ATOMS: atom_id res chain seq x y z
N PRO A 1 -103.61 -22.87 4.32
CA PRO A 1 -102.36 -23.12 5.08
C PRO A 1 -101.31 -23.82 4.19
N PRO A 2 -100.17 -23.20 3.87
CA PRO A 2 -99.14 -23.85 3.06
C PRO A 2 -98.41 -24.93 3.88
N SER A 3 -98.08 -26.04 3.21
CA SER A 3 -97.42 -27.22 3.80
C SER A 3 -95.95 -26.96 4.15
N PRO A 4 -95.36 -27.68 5.13
CA PRO A 4 -93.96 -27.51 5.51
C PRO A 4 -93.03 -28.02 4.40
N ARG A 5 -91.91 -27.33 4.17
CA ARG A 5 -90.87 -27.77 3.23
C ARG A 5 -90.15 -29.01 3.78
N PRO A 6 -89.74 -29.97 2.91
CA PRO A 6 -88.94 -31.10 3.32
C PRO A 6 -87.53 -30.66 3.74
N PRO A 7 -86.87 -31.40 4.65
CA PRO A 7 -85.47 -31.14 5.00
C PRO A 7 -84.52 -31.45 3.84
N PRO A 8 -83.39 -30.74 3.73
CA PRO A 8 -82.41 -30.98 2.68
C PRO A 8 -81.72 -32.35 2.87
N SER A 9 -81.51 -33.06 1.75
CA SER A 9 -80.77 -34.32 1.72
C SER A 9 -79.29 -34.11 2.08
N PRO A 10 -78.64 -35.09 2.73
CA PRO A 10 -77.22 -35.03 3.03
C PRO A 10 -76.39 -35.11 1.74
N SER A 11 -75.42 -34.21 1.62
CA SER A 11 -74.47 -34.18 0.52
C SER A 11 -73.58 -35.42 0.52
N PRO A 12 -73.24 -35.99 -0.66
CA PRO A 12 -72.37 -37.16 -0.76
C PRO A 12 -70.93 -36.87 -0.31
N PRO A 13 -70.19 -37.88 0.16
CA PRO A 13 -68.80 -37.72 0.58
C PRO A 13 -67.92 -37.24 -0.57
N ARG A 14 -67.08 -36.25 -0.30
CA ARG A 14 -66.18 -35.66 -1.27
C ARG A 14 -65.10 -36.69 -1.66
N PRO A 15 -64.80 -36.90 -2.96
CA PRO A 15 -63.73 -37.81 -3.38
C PRO A 15 -62.38 -37.39 -2.81
N LEU A 16 -61.59 -38.36 -2.36
CA LEU A 16 -60.22 -38.13 -1.91
C LEU A 16 -59.35 -37.63 -3.07
N PRO A 17 -58.45 -36.66 -2.82
CA PRO A 17 -57.53 -36.16 -3.84
C PRO A 17 -56.54 -37.26 -4.26
N PRO A 18 -56.10 -37.27 -5.53
CA PRO A 18 -55.11 -38.21 -6.02
C PRO A 18 -53.76 -38.02 -5.32
N PRO A 19 -52.96 -39.10 -5.17
CA PRO A 19 -51.64 -39.01 -4.57
C PRO A 19 -50.71 -38.10 -5.40
N PRO A 20 -49.79 -37.37 -4.74
CA PRO A 20 -48.88 -36.48 -5.43
C PRO A 20 -47.91 -37.24 -6.34
N PRO A 21 -47.46 -36.64 -7.45
CA PRO A 21 -46.51 -37.27 -8.35
C PRO A 21 -45.18 -37.55 -7.64
N SER A 22 -44.65 -38.76 -7.86
CA SER A 22 -43.35 -39.21 -7.37
C SER A 22 -42.25 -38.23 -7.78
N LYS A 23 -41.51 -37.70 -6.78
CA LYS A 23 -40.36 -36.81 -7.03
C LYS A 23 -39.35 -37.50 -7.93
N PRO A 24 -38.76 -36.80 -8.93
CA PRO A 24 -37.63 -37.34 -9.67
C PRO A 24 -36.47 -37.56 -8.71
N THR A 25 -35.93 -38.77 -8.68
CA THR A 25 -34.68 -39.11 -8.01
C THR A 25 -33.58 -38.23 -8.59
N ARG A 26 -33.11 -37.27 -7.80
CA ARG A 26 -32.01 -36.38 -8.17
C ARG A 26 -30.76 -37.25 -8.34
N ALA A 27 -30.15 -37.20 -9.52
CA ALA A 27 -28.87 -37.85 -9.78
C ALA A 27 -27.84 -37.50 -8.68
N PRO A 28 -26.97 -38.44 -8.27
CA PRO A 28 -25.93 -38.17 -7.29
C PRO A 28 -25.07 -36.98 -7.75
N LYS A 29 -24.85 -36.00 -6.87
CA LYS A 29 -23.89 -34.93 -7.13
C LYS A 29 -22.52 -35.56 -7.43
N PRO A 30 -21.78 -35.07 -8.45
CA PRO A 30 -20.40 -35.49 -8.65
C PRO A 30 -19.59 -35.27 -7.36
N PRO A 31 -18.63 -36.16 -7.05
CA PRO A 31 -17.75 -35.95 -5.91
C PRO A 31 -17.08 -34.58 -6.04
N LYS A 32 -17.11 -33.79 -4.96
CA LYS A 32 -16.35 -32.53 -4.89
C LYS A 32 -14.89 -32.88 -5.18
N ALA A 33 -14.36 -32.34 -6.27
CA ALA A 33 -12.93 -32.39 -6.55
C ALA A 33 -12.18 -31.90 -5.30
N PRO A 34 -11.08 -32.56 -4.89
CA PRO A 34 -10.24 -32.08 -3.82
C PRO A 34 -9.87 -30.63 -4.10
N LYS A 35 -10.09 -29.73 -3.13
CA LYS A 35 -9.53 -28.38 -3.18
C LYS A 35 -8.03 -28.55 -3.39
N ALA A 36 -7.53 -28.14 -4.56
CA ALA A 36 -6.10 -28.00 -4.77
C ALA A 36 -5.53 -27.21 -3.57
N PRO A 37 -4.38 -27.63 -3.01
CA PRO A 37 -3.71 -26.85 -1.98
C PRO A 37 -3.59 -25.42 -2.50
N ARG A 38 -4.15 -24.45 -1.78
CA ARG A 38 -3.82 -23.05 -2.03
C ARG A 38 -2.32 -22.95 -1.79
N LEU A 39 -1.55 -22.93 -2.86
CA LEU A 39 -0.17 -22.50 -2.81
C LEU A 39 -0.21 -21.13 -2.14
N SER A 40 0.43 -21.01 -0.98
CA SER A 40 0.67 -19.72 -0.35
C SER A 40 1.23 -18.77 -1.41
N PRO A 41 0.80 -17.50 -1.46
CA PRO A 41 1.47 -16.52 -2.29
C PRO A 41 2.97 -16.62 -2.03
N PRO A 42 3.83 -16.57 -3.07
CA PRO A 42 5.27 -16.57 -2.86
C PRO A 42 5.61 -15.46 -1.86
N PRO A 43 6.55 -15.71 -0.92
CA PRO A 43 6.97 -14.70 0.03
C PRO A 43 7.37 -13.43 -0.75
N PRO A 44 7.05 -12.23 -0.21
CA PRO A 44 7.48 -10.99 -0.86
C PRO A 44 9.00 -11.06 -1.12
N PRO A 45 9.47 -10.65 -2.31
CA PRO A 45 10.90 -10.66 -2.61
C PRO A 45 11.67 -9.86 -1.56
N GLU A 46 12.81 -10.39 -1.13
CA GLU A 46 13.68 -9.66 -0.21
C GLU A 46 14.17 -8.37 -0.86
N ASN A 47 13.95 -7.25 -0.17
CA ASN A 47 14.26 -5.90 -0.65
C ASN A 47 15.77 -5.57 -0.67
N ASN A 48 16.64 -6.49 -0.23
CA ASN A 48 18.09 -6.27 -0.13
C ASN A 48 18.72 -5.87 -1.48
N ILE A 49 18.32 -6.53 -2.57
CA ILE A 49 18.82 -6.19 -3.92
C ILE A 49 18.38 -4.79 -4.33
N LEU A 50 17.17 -4.37 -3.95
CA LEU A 50 16.68 -3.04 -4.26
C LEU A 50 17.46 -2.00 -3.47
N VAL A 51 17.80 -2.24 -2.20
CA VAL A 51 18.63 -1.30 -1.41
C VAL A 51 20.01 -1.09 -2.04
N GLU A 52 20.68 -2.16 -2.50
CA GLU A 52 22.02 -2.06 -3.08
C GLU A 52 22.06 -1.37 -4.45
N ARG A 53 20.95 -1.43 -5.21
CA ARG A 53 20.92 -1.04 -6.63
C ARG A 53 20.02 0.14 -6.93
N PHE A 54 19.11 0.48 -6.03
CA PHE A 54 18.35 1.70 -6.06
C PHE A 54 19.28 2.87 -5.67
N PRO A 55 19.16 4.05 -6.29
CA PRO A 55 18.27 4.38 -7.39
C PRO A 55 18.70 3.83 -8.75
N PHE A 56 17.72 3.55 -9.62
CA PHE A 56 17.91 3.00 -10.97
C PHE A 56 18.66 3.95 -11.95
N SER A 57 19.00 5.17 -11.53
CA SER A 57 19.63 6.22 -12.36
C SER A 57 21.16 6.24 -12.26
N ALA A 58 21.82 7.14 -12.97
CA ALA A 58 23.28 7.32 -13.00
C ALA A 58 23.87 7.98 -11.74
N CYS A 59 23.40 7.60 -10.54
CA CYS A 59 24.00 8.15 -9.33
C CYS A 59 25.43 7.63 -9.13
N ASP A 60 26.34 8.52 -8.77
CA ASP A 60 27.74 8.21 -8.54
C ASP A 60 27.94 7.42 -7.24
N THR A 61 27.34 7.90 -6.14
CA THR A 61 27.57 7.34 -4.80
C THR A 61 26.27 6.89 -4.14
N ARG A 62 26.15 5.58 -3.84
CA ARG A 62 24.95 4.99 -3.21
C ARG A 62 25.15 4.47 -1.79
N ASP A 63 26.39 4.49 -1.30
CA ASP A 63 26.71 3.93 -0.01
C ASP A 63 26.12 4.76 1.14
N VAL A 64 25.23 4.14 1.91
CA VAL A 64 24.59 4.73 3.08
C VAL A 64 25.59 5.08 4.20
N SER A 65 26.75 4.43 4.24
CA SER A 65 27.83 4.71 5.20
C SER A 65 28.45 6.11 5.02
N LEU A 66 28.35 6.67 3.81
CA LEU A 66 28.94 7.95 3.43
C LEU A 66 28.05 9.16 3.75
N THR A 67 26.83 8.92 4.25
CA THR A 67 25.88 9.96 4.63
C THR A 67 25.46 9.82 6.10
N PRO A 68 25.20 10.93 6.82
CA PRO A 68 24.77 10.84 8.22
C PRO A 68 23.27 10.52 8.35
N TYR A 69 22.51 10.66 7.26
CA TYR A 69 21.06 10.61 7.30
C TYR A 69 20.52 9.18 7.40
N ARG A 70 19.62 8.96 8.35
CA ARG A 70 18.86 7.72 8.52
C ARG A 70 17.38 8.05 8.68
N MET A 71 16.55 7.22 8.07
CA MET A 71 15.10 7.29 8.25
C MET A 71 14.70 6.33 9.37
N THR A 72 13.75 6.72 10.21
CA THR A 72 13.15 5.82 11.20
C THR A 72 12.07 4.95 10.56
N SER A 73 11.71 3.87 11.26
CA SER A 73 10.46 3.14 10.95
C SER A 73 9.27 4.10 10.99
N THR A 74 8.25 3.79 10.19
CA THR A 74 7.06 4.62 10.11
C THR A 74 6.33 4.69 11.45
N SER A 75 5.89 5.87 11.85
CA SER A 75 4.99 6.07 13.00
C SER A 75 3.56 6.28 12.54
N GLY A 76 2.61 5.87 13.39
CA GLY A 76 1.18 6.09 13.18
C GLY A 76 0.33 4.82 13.16
N PRO A 77 -0.98 4.97 12.86
CA PRO A 77 -1.61 6.21 12.42
C PRO A 77 -1.74 7.24 13.56
N LEU A 78 -1.36 8.51 13.32
CA LEU A 78 -1.36 9.58 14.33
C LEU A 78 -2.65 10.43 14.31
N ASN A 79 -3.14 10.76 13.12
CA ASN A 79 -4.37 11.55 12.90
C ASN A 79 -5.28 10.76 11.97
N SER A 80 -6.22 9.98 12.53
CA SER A 80 -7.18 9.19 11.77
C SER A 80 -8.55 9.85 11.77
N THR A 81 -9.08 10.08 10.58
CA THR A 81 -10.46 10.48 10.33
C THR A 81 -11.26 9.28 9.80
N SER A 82 -12.51 9.51 9.42
CA SER A 82 -13.32 8.51 8.72
C SER A 82 -12.78 8.18 7.33
N SER A 83 -12.05 9.10 6.68
CA SER A 83 -11.59 8.97 5.29
C SER A 83 -10.08 8.84 5.15
N SER A 84 -9.30 9.31 6.12
CA SER A 84 -7.83 9.35 6.03
C SER A 84 -7.12 8.93 7.33
N SER A 85 -5.89 8.48 7.21
CA SER A 85 -4.98 8.21 8.32
C SER A 85 -3.60 8.78 8.02
N SER A 86 -3.02 9.51 8.97
CA SER A 86 -1.68 10.07 8.84
C SER A 86 -0.59 9.13 9.36
N TYR A 87 0.43 8.89 8.54
CA TYR A 87 1.63 8.11 8.87
C TYR A 87 2.88 8.93 8.59
N CYS A 88 3.88 8.88 9.47
CA CYS A 88 5.05 9.73 9.35
C CYS A 88 6.38 8.97 9.38
N PHE A 89 7.36 9.49 8.64
CA PHE A 89 8.75 9.06 8.65
C PHE A 89 9.61 10.19 9.20
N LEU A 90 10.59 9.87 10.05
CA LEU A 90 11.58 10.83 10.50
C LEU A 90 12.91 10.57 9.79
N LEU A 91 13.38 11.52 9.00
CA LEU A 91 14.72 11.50 8.41
C LEU A 91 15.65 12.43 9.21
N LYS A 92 16.70 11.88 9.80
CA LYS A 92 17.60 12.65 10.67
C LYS A 92 19.06 12.22 10.50
N ALA A 93 19.97 13.19 10.62
CA ALA A 93 21.40 12.94 10.76
C ALA A 93 21.66 12.26 12.12
N THR A 94 21.89 10.96 12.12
CA THR A 94 22.06 10.14 13.34
C THR A 94 23.25 9.19 13.28
N SER A 95 23.81 8.95 12.09
CA SER A 95 25.03 8.18 11.92
C SER A 95 26.23 9.12 11.85
N GLU A 96 27.38 8.67 12.34
CA GLU A 96 28.64 9.22 11.87
C GLU A 96 28.80 8.82 10.40
N ALA A 97 29.10 9.81 9.56
CA ALA A 97 29.48 9.60 8.18
C ALA A 97 30.98 9.79 8.05
N ASP A 98 31.59 9.18 7.04
CA ASP A 98 32.98 9.47 6.68
C ASP A 98 33.12 10.96 6.38
N LYS A 99 33.82 11.69 7.25
CA LYS A 99 34.02 13.14 7.16
C LYS A 99 34.79 13.57 5.90
N THR A 100 35.50 12.65 5.26
CA THR A 100 36.23 12.89 4.01
C THR A 100 35.33 12.79 2.78
N SER A 101 34.15 12.17 2.90
CA SER A 101 33.19 12.05 1.81
C SER A 101 32.44 13.36 1.55
N ALA A 102 32.25 13.70 0.28
CA ALA A 102 31.37 14.79 -0.13
C ALA A 102 29.92 14.57 0.35
N CYS A 103 29.50 13.31 0.51
CA CYS A 103 28.14 12.97 0.94
C CYS A 103 27.88 13.21 2.43
N ALA A 104 28.92 13.44 3.24
CA ALA A 104 28.77 13.74 4.66
C ALA A 104 28.04 15.07 4.92
N LYS A 105 28.13 16.01 3.96
CA LYS A 105 27.51 17.35 4.03
C LYS A 105 26.40 17.53 3.00
N MET A 106 25.86 16.43 2.45
CA MET A 106 24.84 16.53 1.42
C MET A 106 23.61 17.30 1.93
N VAL A 107 23.07 18.17 1.08
CA VAL A 107 21.73 18.75 1.25
C VAL A 107 20.75 17.85 0.54
N ILE A 108 19.70 17.41 1.24
CA ILE A 108 18.70 16.52 0.66
C ILE A 108 17.79 17.36 -0.22
N ASN A 109 17.85 17.15 -1.54
CA ASN A 109 16.95 17.79 -2.49
C ASN A 109 15.75 16.90 -2.85
N LYS A 110 15.91 15.57 -2.83
CA LYS A 110 14.83 14.64 -3.17
C LYS A 110 14.87 13.39 -2.29
N ILE A 111 13.69 12.90 -1.94
CA ILE A 111 13.46 11.58 -1.35
C ILE A 111 12.61 10.78 -2.32
N GLU A 112 13.05 9.58 -2.70
CA GLU A 112 12.28 8.68 -3.55
C GLU A 112 12.10 7.32 -2.87
N PHE A 113 10.87 6.84 -2.84
CA PHE A 113 10.49 5.53 -2.33
C PHE A 113 10.16 4.60 -3.49
N ILE A 114 10.48 3.31 -3.31
CA ILE A 114 9.89 2.25 -4.11
C ILE A 114 8.52 1.88 -3.50
N VAL A 115 7.48 2.04 -4.28
CA VAL A 115 6.09 1.77 -3.89
C VAL A 115 5.49 0.68 -4.76
N ASN A 116 4.43 0.04 -4.27
CA ASN A 116 3.68 -0.92 -5.06
C ASN A 116 3.15 -0.26 -6.33
N ARG A 117 3.35 -0.93 -7.47
CA ARG A 117 2.89 -0.48 -8.79
C ARG A 117 1.40 -0.13 -8.80
N ALA A 118 0.57 -0.93 -8.11
CA ALA A 118 -0.86 -0.68 -7.98
C ALA A 118 -1.17 0.70 -7.35
N CYS A 119 -0.33 1.20 -6.44
CA CYS A 119 -0.52 2.51 -5.82
C CYS A 119 -0.20 3.66 -6.79
N VAL A 120 0.74 3.44 -7.72
CA VAL A 120 1.02 4.36 -8.82
C VAL A 120 -0.12 4.39 -9.83
N GLU A 121 -0.76 3.25 -10.08
CA GLU A 121 -1.88 3.15 -11.03
C GLU A 121 -3.22 3.58 -10.42
N GLU A 122 -3.36 3.54 -9.09
CA GLU A 122 -4.61 3.89 -8.39
C GLU A 122 -5.03 5.35 -8.69
N VAL A 123 -6.30 5.50 -9.09
CA VAL A 123 -6.96 6.79 -9.27
C VAL A 123 -8.24 6.80 -8.46
N PRO A 124 -8.42 7.76 -7.54
CA PRO A 124 -7.49 8.83 -7.20
C PRO A 124 -6.43 8.35 -6.18
N LYS A 125 -5.20 8.89 -6.23
CA LYS A 125 -4.01 8.41 -5.48
C LYS A 125 -4.26 8.14 -3.99
N ALA A 126 -3.64 7.10 -3.45
CA ALA A 126 -3.79 6.72 -2.04
C ALA A 126 -3.37 7.83 -1.06
N VAL A 127 -2.20 8.44 -1.29
CA VAL A 127 -1.75 9.62 -0.56
C VAL A 127 -2.50 10.84 -1.09
N ARG A 128 -3.29 11.49 -0.22
CA ARG A 128 -4.09 12.67 -0.55
C ARG A 128 -3.32 13.96 -0.35
N SER A 129 -2.52 14.00 0.70
CA SER A 129 -1.66 15.12 1.04
C SER A 129 -0.38 14.59 1.68
N ALA A 130 0.69 15.37 1.58
CA ALA A 130 1.92 15.10 2.28
C ALA A 130 2.49 16.40 2.83
N THR A 131 3.19 16.31 3.95
CA THR A 131 3.91 17.43 4.55
C THR A 131 5.32 17.00 4.95
N ILE A 132 6.25 17.95 4.96
CA ILE A 132 7.54 17.81 5.63
C ILE A 132 7.65 18.95 6.63
N ASN A 133 7.80 18.62 7.92
CA ASN A 133 7.81 19.62 9.00
C ASN A 133 6.61 20.59 8.92
N ASN A 134 5.41 20.05 8.63
CA ASN A 134 4.16 20.78 8.40
C ASN A 134 4.11 21.67 7.15
N VAL A 135 5.16 21.71 6.32
CA VAL A 135 5.13 22.38 5.01
C VAL A 135 4.52 21.41 3.98
N PRO A 136 3.46 21.81 3.25
CA PRO A 136 2.89 20.97 2.21
C PRO A 136 3.92 20.62 1.13
N VAL A 137 3.94 19.35 0.74
CA VAL A 137 4.74 18.85 -0.39
C VAL A 137 3.86 18.02 -1.30
N TYR A 138 4.27 17.89 -2.57
CA TYR A 138 3.48 17.20 -3.59
C TYR A 138 4.22 15.96 -4.06
N PRO A 139 3.82 14.75 -3.61
CA PRO A 139 4.41 13.52 -4.09
C PRO A 139 4.12 13.33 -5.58
N PHE A 140 5.16 13.09 -6.36
CA PHE A 140 5.03 12.65 -7.74
C PHE A 140 5.22 11.14 -7.82
N TYR A 141 4.45 10.51 -8.71
CA TYR A 141 4.48 9.07 -8.90
C TYR A 141 5.00 8.74 -10.28
N GLY A 142 5.76 7.66 -10.38
CA GLY A 142 6.32 7.18 -11.64
C GLY A 142 6.37 5.67 -11.71
N LEU A 143 6.53 5.15 -12.92
CA LEU A 143 6.91 3.77 -13.17
C LEU A 143 8.35 3.76 -13.66
N LYS A 144 9.17 2.87 -13.12
CA LYS A 144 10.55 2.66 -13.55
C LYS A 144 10.76 1.19 -13.85
N THR A 145 11.31 0.89 -15.02
CA THR A 145 11.64 -0.47 -15.41
C THR A 145 13.13 -0.74 -15.20
N TRP A 146 13.45 -1.82 -14.51
CA TRP A 146 14.81 -2.26 -14.27
C TRP A 146 14.89 -3.78 -14.42
N ARG A 147 15.84 -4.26 -15.23
CA ARG A 147 16.02 -5.69 -15.56
C ARG A 147 14.73 -6.41 -15.99
N GLY A 148 13.85 -5.71 -16.69
CA GLY A 148 12.58 -6.27 -17.16
C GLY A 148 11.43 -6.21 -16.15
N GLU A 149 11.70 -5.83 -14.89
CA GLU A 149 10.68 -5.64 -13.86
C GLU A 149 10.29 -4.16 -13.76
N THR A 150 8.98 -3.89 -13.65
CA THR A 150 8.46 -2.53 -13.50
C THR A 150 8.10 -2.25 -12.04
N TYR A 151 8.77 -1.26 -11.45
CA TYR A 151 8.55 -0.80 -10.10
C TYR A 151 7.78 0.52 -10.09
N GLY A 152 6.97 0.72 -9.06
CA GLY A 152 6.39 2.03 -8.77
C GLY A 152 7.37 2.87 -7.97
N THR A 153 7.41 4.17 -8.23
CA THR A 153 8.10 5.13 -7.36
C THR A 153 7.17 6.24 -6.92
N MET A 154 7.41 6.73 -5.71
CA MET A 154 6.81 7.95 -5.16
C MET A 154 7.95 8.82 -4.65
N ALA A 155 8.03 10.07 -5.09
CA ALA A 155 9.07 10.98 -4.64
C ALA A 155 8.56 12.37 -4.32
N VAL A 156 9.38 13.06 -3.52
CA VAL A 156 9.24 14.47 -3.22
C VAL A 156 10.58 15.12 -3.55
N SER A 157 10.56 16.16 -4.39
CA SER A 157 11.74 16.92 -4.85
C SER A 157 11.71 18.35 -4.32
N HIS A 158 12.73 19.14 -4.66
CA HIS A 158 12.82 20.57 -4.28
C HIS A 158 12.86 20.78 -2.77
N LEU A 159 13.36 19.79 -2.04
CA LEU A 159 13.47 19.87 -0.59
C LEU A 159 14.57 20.86 -0.17
N ALA A 160 15.61 21.03 -0.98
CA ALA A 160 16.68 21.98 -0.70
C ALA A 160 16.21 23.45 -0.78
N ASP A 161 15.17 23.72 -1.58
CA ASP A 161 14.61 25.08 -1.73
C ASP A 161 13.92 25.54 -0.43
N THR A 162 13.33 24.60 0.31
CA THR A 162 12.64 24.87 1.59
C THR A 162 13.54 24.59 2.80
N PHE A 163 14.35 23.53 2.73
CA PHE A 163 15.22 23.04 3.78
C PHE A 163 16.68 22.97 3.26
N PRO A 164 17.32 24.13 3.01
CA PRO A 164 18.71 24.17 2.51
C PRO A 164 19.71 23.57 3.52
N VAL A 165 19.30 23.46 4.77
CA VAL A 165 19.99 22.71 5.82
C VAL A 165 18.96 21.84 6.53
N THR A 166 19.30 20.58 6.78
CA THR A 166 18.42 19.70 7.56
C THR A 166 18.26 20.24 8.98
N PRO A 167 17.03 20.50 9.45
CA PRO A 167 16.81 20.98 10.81
C PRO A 167 17.36 20.00 11.85
N ALA A 168 17.73 20.49 13.03
CA ALA A 168 18.24 19.64 14.12
C ALA A 168 17.24 18.54 14.55
N GLY A 169 15.94 18.81 14.41
CA GLY A 169 14.87 17.85 14.63
C GLY A 169 14.74 16.79 13.53
N GLY A 170 15.38 16.98 12.37
CA GLY A 170 15.21 16.18 11.16
C GLY A 170 14.13 16.73 10.22
N LEU A 171 13.90 15.98 9.13
CA LEU A 171 12.77 16.16 8.22
C LEU A 171 11.69 15.14 8.59
N TYR A 172 10.57 15.63 9.09
CA TYR A 172 9.44 14.81 9.49
C TYR A 172 8.40 14.78 8.37
N MET A 173 8.44 13.72 7.57
CA MET A 173 7.58 13.54 6.40
C MET A 173 6.30 12.80 6.80
N CYS A 174 5.15 13.45 6.71
CA CYS A 174 3.86 12.84 7.00
C CYS A 174 3.03 12.67 5.73
N LEU A 175 2.42 11.50 5.60
CA LEU A 175 1.55 11.11 4.50
C LEU A 175 0.12 10.96 5.02
N GLU A 176 -0.80 11.73 4.47
CA GLU A 176 -2.23 11.51 4.70
C GLU A 176 -2.75 10.50 3.68
N ILE A 177 -3.05 9.29 4.14
CA ILE A 177 -3.42 8.17 3.27
C ILE A 177 -4.91 7.88 3.39
N HIS A 178 -5.58 7.76 2.25
CA HIS A 178 -7.00 7.43 2.16
C HIS A 178 -7.29 6.01 2.65
N ARG A 179 -8.20 5.85 3.62
CA ARG A 179 -8.42 4.56 4.31
C ARG A 179 -9.08 3.49 3.43
N ALA A 180 -9.88 3.91 2.44
CA ALA A 180 -10.51 2.98 1.49
C ALA A 180 -9.63 2.64 0.28
N SER A 181 -8.40 3.18 0.22
CA SER A 181 -7.41 2.80 -0.80
C SER A 181 -6.93 1.36 -0.61
N ALA A 182 -6.51 0.69 -1.68
CA ALA A 182 -5.77 -0.56 -1.55
C ALA A 182 -4.39 -0.35 -0.92
N CYS A 183 -3.87 0.88 -0.99
CA CYS A 183 -2.58 1.32 -0.44
C CYS A 183 -2.75 2.20 0.81
N ASN A 184 -3.72 1.85 1.68
CA ASN A 184 -4.18 2.65 2.82
C ASN A 184 -3.22 2.76 4.03
N ALA A 185 -2.03 2.18 3.95
CA ALA A 185 -1.02 2.19 5.01
C ALA A 185 0.37 1.97 4.40
N PRO A 186 1.46 2.34 5.10
CA PRO A 186 2.84 2.13 4.64
C PRO A 186 3.12 0.69 4.19
N VAL A 187 2.63 -0.31 4.94
CA VAL A 187 2.77 -1.74 4.60
C VAL A 187 2.10 -2.15 3.28
N ARG A 188 1.12 -1.38 2.81
CA ARG A 188 0.45 -1.59 1.51
C ARG A 188 0.97 -0.65 0.43
N LEU A 189 1.50 0.50 0.81
CA LEU A 189 2.09 1.47 -0.09
C LEU A 189 3.48 1.04 -0.56
N CYS A 190 4.35 0.63 0.36
CA CYS A 190 5.72 0.27 0.07
C CYS A 190 5.84 -1.11 -0.60
N TYR A 191 6.84 -1.25 -1.46
CA TYR A 191 7.09 -2.50 -2.16
C TYR A 191 7.78 -3.51 -1.24
N GLY A 192 7.24 -4.72 -1.11
CA GLY A 192 7.80 -5.77 -0.26
C GLY A 192 7.46 -5.59 1.22
N SER A 193 8.38 -5.98 2.11
CA SER A 193 8.20 -5.95 3.58
C SER A 193 8.86 -4.75 4.27
N SER A 194 9.42 -3.81 3.51
CA SER A 194 10.07 -2.59 3.99
C SER A 194 9.82 -1.45 2.99
N CYS A 195 9.95 -0.20 3.43
CA CYS A 195 10.04 0.92 2.51
C CYS A 195 11.49 1.10 2.08
N VAL A 196 11.82 0.69 0.86
CA VAL A 196 13.08 1.04 0.21
C VAL A 196 13.00 2.49 -0.26
N PHE A 197 14.03 3.27 0.05
CA PHE A 197 14.11 4.68 -0.34
C PHE A 197 15.54 5.07 -0.71
N SER A 198 15.66 6.20 -1.42
CA SER A 198 16.92 6.86 -1.74
C SER A 198 16.75 8.34 -1.42
N LEU A 199 17.80 8.90 -0.83
CA LEU A 199 17.98 10.34 -0.76
C LEU A 199 18.75 10.79 -2.00
N TYR A 200 18.68 12.07 -2.34
CA TYR A 200 19.46 12.65 -3.43
C TYR A 200 19.83 14.08 -3.06
N ASN A 201 21.06 14.48 -3.36
CA ASN A 201 21.40 15.88 -3.54
C ASN A 201 21.01 16.38 -4.94
N ASP A 202 21.16 17.68 -5.15
CA ASP A 202 20.70 18.37 -6.36
C ASP A 202 21.46 17.94 -7.63
N ASP A 203 22.77 17.75 -7.50
CA ASP A 203 23.70 17.33 -8.53
C ASP A 203 23.78 15.79 -8.73
N LEU A 204 23.00 15.02 -7.97
CA LEU A 204 22.93 13.55 -8.05
C LEU A 204 24.27 12.82 -7.79
N THR A 205 25.24 13.48 -7.15
CA THR A 205 26.52 12.88 -6.77
C THR A 205 26.40 11.98 -5.53
N CYS A 206 25.40 12.22 -4.69
CA CYS A 206 25.11 11.48 -3.47
C CYS A 206 23.65 11.00 -3.46
N CYS A 207 23.45 9.70 -3.66
CA CYS A 207 22.13 9.09 -3.61
C CYS A 207 22.13 7.79 -2.78
N PRO A 208 22.35 7.93 -1.46
CA PRO A 208 22.35 6.78 -0.58
C PRO A 208 20.96 6.14 -0.57
N ALA A 209 20.94 4.82 -0.74
CA ALA A 209 19.73 4.03 -0.65
C ALA A 209 19.74 3.18 0.63
N SER A 210 18.55 3.02 1.21
CA SER A 210 18.35 2.29 2.45
C SER A 210 16.92 1.79 2.52
N GLN A 211 16.58 1.14 3.62
CA GLN A 211 15.22 0.68 3.87
C GLN A 211 14.85 0.81 5.33
N VAL A 212 13.55 0.98 5.59
CA VAL A 212 12.99 0.96 6.94
C VAL A 212 11.82 -0.03 7.03
N PRO A 213 11.63 -0.71 8.17
CA PRO A 213 10.43 -1.50 8.43
C PRO A 213 9.15 -0.66 8.35
N VAL A 214 8.05 -1.33 7.99
CA VAL A 214 6.69 -0.78 7.86
C VAL A 214 5.67 -1.54 8.68
#